data_AF-A0A2T2RJI0-F1
#
_entry.id   AF-A0A2T2RJI0-F1
#
_cell.length_a   1.000
_cell.length_b   1.000
_cell.length_c   1.000
_cell.angle_alpha   90.00
_cell.angle_beta   90.00
_cell.angle_gamma   90.00
#
_symmetry.space_group_name_H-M   'P 1'
#
loop_
_entity.id
_entity.type
_entity.pdbx_description
1 polymer ?
#
loop_
_entity_poly.entity_id
_entity_poly.type
_entity_poly.pdbx_seq_one_letter_code
_entity_poly.pdbx_strand_id
1 'polypeptide(L)'
;MTTRTHAAEAVIKQFEGPWRDNTPVFGCCRKTIEAVVERVDLADVGAQDVTARVQALQAAAEEVLPGHLEAHRCCAGHLADVAFDLPSLLAPCEPADPAE
;
A
#
# COMPACT_ATOMS: atom_id res chain seq x y z
N MET A 1 -5.76 -15.26 -13.68
CA MET A 1 -5.14 -15.35 -12.34
C MET A 1 -3.87 -14.56 -12.41
N THR A 2 -3.89 -13.33 -11.90
CA THR A 2 -2.69 -12.49 -11.81
C THR A 2 -1.89 -13.01 -10.61
N THR A 3 -0.66 -13.46 -10.82
CA THR A 3 0.21 -13.87 -9.72
C THR A 3 0.47 -12.64 -8.85
N ARG A 4 -0.11 -12.60 -7.65
CA ARG A 4 0.06 -11.50 -6.71
C ARG A 4 1.52 -11.48 -6.25
N THR A 5 2.15 -10.31 -6.27
CA THR A 5 3.54 -10.17 -5.83
C THR A 5 3.64 -10.28 -4.31
N HIS A 6 4.78 -10.74 -3.80
CA HIS A 6 5.04 -10.81 -2.36
C HIS A 6 4.85 -9.44 -1.67
N ALA A 7 5.21 -8.35 -2.36
CA ALA A 7 4.99 -6.99 -1.88
C ALA A 7 3.51 -6.64 -1.74
N ALA A 8 2.67 -7.03 -2.71
CA ALA A 8 1.22 -6.80 -2.63
C ALA A 8 0.58 -7.59 -1.49
N GLU A 9 1.00 -8.84 -1.27
CA GLU A 9 0.55 -9.64 -0.12
C GLU A 9 0.98 -9.02 1.22
N ALA A 10 2.23 -8.56 1.32
CA ALA A 10 2.74 -7.91 2.52
C ALA A 10 1.96 -6.63 2.85
N VAL A 11 1.64 -5.82 1.84
CA VAL A 11 0.80 -4.62 2.01
C VAL A 11 -0.61 -5.00 2.46
N ILE A 12 -1.30 -5.91 1.76
CA ILE A 12 -2.68 -6.33 2.12
C ILE A 12 -2.75 -6.84 3.55
N LYS A 13 -1.76 -7.65 3.97
CA LYS A 13 -1.71 -8.22 5.32
C LYS A 13 -1.70 -7.15 6.43
N GLN A 14 -1.13 -5.98 6.19
CA GLN A 14 -1.15 -4.87 7.16
C GLN A 14 -2.55 -4.28 7.39
N PHE A 15 -3.49 -4.51 6.48
CA PHE A 15 -4.86 -3.98 6.55
C PHE A 15 -5.90 -4.99 7.02
N GLU A 16 -5.52 -6.25 7.28
CA GLU A 16 -6.42 -7.29 7.80
C GLU A 16 -6.93 -6.95 9.21
N GLY A 17 -6.08 -6.32 10.02
CA GLY A 17 -6.40 -5.88 11.38
C GLY A 17 -7.35 -4.67 11.43
N PRO A 18 -7.88 -4.34 12.62
CA PRO A 18 -8.67 -3.13 12.82
C PRO A 18 -7.82 -1.86 12.96
N TRP A 19 -6.50 -1.99 13.07
CA TRP A 19 -5.55 -0.89 13.29
C TRP A 19 -4.28 -1.07 12.45
N ARG A 20 -3.70 0.05 12.02
CA ARG A 20 -2.38 0.17 11.40
C ARG A 20 -1.70 1.41 11.97
N ASP A 21 -0.57 1.24 12.65
CA ASP A 21 0.20 2.34 13.27
C ASP A 21 -0.65 3.31 14.11
N ASN A 22 -1.54 2.78 14.95
CA ASN A 22 -2.52 3.52 15.77
C ASN A 22 -3.62 4.26 14.98
N THR A 23 -3.66 4.11 13.66
CA THR A 23 -4.74 4.61 12.80
C THR A 23 -5.77 3.51 12.55
N PRO A 24 -7.08 3.78 12.71
CA PRO A 24 -8.11 2.77 12.47
C PRO A 24 -8.18 2.39 10.98
N VAL A 25 -8.39 1.09 10.74
CA VAL A 25 -8.58 0.52 9.41
C VAL A 25 -10.05 0.14 9.24
N PHE A 26 -10.70 0.73 8.24
CA PHE A 26 -12.09 0.46 7.90
C PHE A 26 -12.20 -0.46 6.68
N GLY A 27 -13.41 -0.98 6.44
CA GLY A 27 -13.68 -1.81 5.25
C GLY A 27 -13.40 -1.10 3.92
N CYS A 28 -13.59 0.23 3.85
CA CYS A 28 -13.22 1.01 2.66
C CYS A 28 -11.71 1.11 2.46
N CYS A 29 -10.93 1.19 3.54
CA CYS A 29 -9.46 1.21 3.47
C CYS A 29 -8.95 -0.10 2.88
N ARG A 30 -9.43 -1.24 3.39
CA ARG A 30 -9.07 -2.58 2.88
C ARG A 30 -9.34 -2.71 1.38
N LYS A 31 -10.57 -2.39 0.96
CA LYS A 31 -10.97 -2.44 -0.45
C LYS A 31 -10.13 -1.51 -1.34
N THR A 32 -9.80 -0.31 -0.85
CA THR A 32 -8.97 0.63 -1.59
C THR A 32 -7.55 0.08 -1.78
N ILE A 33 -6.95 -0.46 -0.73
CA ILE A 33 -5.60 -1.05 -0.81
C ILE A 33 -5.60 -2.26 -1.75
N GLU A 34 -6.54 -3.20 -1.59
CA GLU A 34 -6.68 -4.35 -2.48
C GLU A 34 -6.81 -3.93 -3.95
N ALA A 35 -7.67 -2.95 -4.24
CA ALA A 35 -7.87 -2.42 -5.58
C ALA A 35 -6.59 -1.78 -6.15
N VAL A 36 -5.85 -1.02 -5.35
CA VAL A 36 -4.63 -0.33 -5.79
C VAL A 36 -3.51 -1.31 -6.08
N VAL A 37 -3.22 -2.24 -5.16
CA VAL A 37 -2.10 -3.18 -5.33
C VAL A 37 -2.33 -4.19 -6.45
N GLU A 38 -3.57 -4.35 -6.91
CA GLU A 38 -3.91 -5.14 -8.10
C GLU A 38 -3.71 -4.37 -9.43
N ARG A 39 -3.51 -3.05 -9.38
CA ARG A 39 -3.34 -2.18 -10.56
C ARG A 39 -1.92 -1.70 -10.78
N VAL A 40 -1.15 -1.52 -9.72
CA VAL A 40 0.22 -0.99 -9.82
C VAL A 40 1.26 -2.10 -9.66
N ASP A 41 2.36 -1.97 -10.38
CA ASP A 41 3.58 -2.69 -10.01
C ASP A 41 4.24 -1.95 -8.84
N LEU A 42 4.15 -2.54 -7.66
CA LEU A 42 4.72 -1.96 -6.45
C LEU A 42 6.23 -1.81 -6.52
N ALA A 43 6.95 -2.63 -7.29
CA ALA A 43 8.40 -2.49 -7.46
C ALA A 43 8.75 -1.21 -8.25
N ASP A 44 8.03 -0.97 -9.35
CA ASP A 44 8.20 0.22 -10.18
C ASP A 44 7.78 1.49 -9.43
N VAL A 45 6.70 1.43 -8.66
CA VAL A 45 6.26 2.54 -7.79
C VAL A 45 7.30 2.77 -6.70
N GLY A 46 7.78 1.72 -6.04
CA GLY A 46 8.76 1.79 -4.95
C GLY A 46 10.10 2.43 -5.32
N ALA A 47 10.50 2.35 -6.59
CA ALA A 47 11.72 2.97 -7.10
C ALA A 47 11.62 4.51 -7.25
N GLN A 48 10.43 5.09 -7.12
CA GLN A 48 10.18 6.52 -7.30
C GLN A 48 10.41 7.32 -6.01
N ASP A 49 10.52 8.64 -6.13
CA ASP A 49 10.47 9.52 -4.97
C ASP A 49 9.09 9.45 -4.27
N VAL A 50 9.03 9.94 -3.04
CA VAL A 50 7.83 9.78 -2.21
C VAL A 50 6.61 10.52 -2.79
N THR A 51 6.81 11.67 -3.43
CA THR A 51 5.71 12.43 -4.02
C THR A 51 5.12 11.66 -5.20
N ALA A 52 5.98 11.14 -6.07
CA ALA A 52 5.58 10.31 -7.20
C ALA A 52 4.89 9.00 -6.76
N ARG A 53 5.39 8.36 -5.69
CA ARG A 53 4.72 7.19 -5.08
C ARG A 53 3.30 7.48 -4.63
N VAL A 54 3.12 8.55 -3.85
CA VAL A 54 1.79 8.95 -3.37
C VAL A 54 0.86 9.22 -4.55
N GLN A 55 1.33 9.96 -5.55
CA GLN A 55 0.55 10.27 -6.74
C GLN A 55 0.17 9.02 -7.54
N ALA A 56 1.10 8.07 -7.73
CA ALA A 56 0.85 6.83 -8.44
C ALA A 56 -0.21 5.97 -7.73
N LEU A 57 -0.11 5.82 -6.41
CA LEU A 57 -1.08 5.06 -5.62
C LEU A 57 -2.45 5.74 -5.58
N GLN A 58 -2.50 7.07 -5.48
CA GLN A 58 -3.76 7.82 -5.52
C GLN A 58 -4.41 7.80 -6.91
N ALA A 59 -3.62 7.92 -7.98
CA ALA A 59 -4.12 7.81 -9.34
C ALA A 59 -4.73 6.41 -9.60
N ALA A 60 -4.04 5.35 -9.18
CA ALA A 60 -4.55 4.00 -9.29
C ALA A 60 -5.85 3.79 -8.49
N ALA A 61 -5.96 4.40 -7.31
CA ALA A 61 -7.20 4.37 -6.54
C ALA A 61 -8.33 5.11 -7.26
N GLU A 62 -8.07 6.29 -7.82
CA GLU A 62 -9.05 7.10 -8.53
C GLU A 62 -9.55 6.43 -9.83
N GLU A 63 -8.67 5.69 -10.52
CA GLU A 63 -9.05 4.89 -11.69
C GLU A 63 -10.05 3.77 -11.37
N VAL A 64 -9.96 3.17 -10.16
CA VAL A 64 -10.81 2.04 -9.76
C VAL A 64 -12.02 2.50 -8.93
N LEU A 65 -11.84 3.56 -8.14
CA LEU A 65 -12.82 4.09 -7.20
C LEU A 65 -12.92 5.62 -7.35
N PRO A 66 -13.52 6.13 -8.45
CA PRO A 66 -13.56 7.56 -8.74
C PRO A 66 -14.26 8.35 -7.63
N GLY A 67 -13.65 9.45 -7.20
CA GLY A 67 -14.13 10.34 -6.13
C GLY A 67 -14.03 9.74 -4.72
N HIS A 68 -13.54 8.51 -4.57
CA HIS A 68 -13.51 7.84 -3.27
C HIS A 68 -12.56 8.51 -2.30
N LEU A 69 -11.39 8.94 -2.78
CA LEU A 69 -10.34 9.54 -1.96
C LEU A 69 -10.74 10.93 -1.44
N GLU A 70 -11.51 11.68 -2.22
CA GLU A 70 -12.08 12.97 -1.78
C GLU A 70 -13.08 12.77 -0.63
N ALA A 71 -13.93 11.74 -0.74
CA ALA A 71 -14.91 11.41 0.30
C ALA A 71 -14.29 10.74 1.54
N HIS A 72 -13.15 10.06 1.40
CA HIS A 72 -12.55 9.25 2.46
C HIS A 72 -11.09 9.60 2.70
N ARG A 73 -10.88 10.63 3.53
CA ARG A 73 -9.53 11.05 3.98
C ARG A 73 -8.71 9.93 4.62
N CYS A 74 -9.34 8.94 5.24
CA CYS A 74 -8.62 7.79 5.82
C CYS A 74 -7.98 6.91 4.74
N CYS A 75 -8.64 6.72 3.60
CA CYS A 75 -8.10 5.94 2.48
C CYS A 75 -6.93 6.67 1.82
N ALA A 76 -7.06 7.99 1.62
CA ALA A 76 -5.95 8.81 1.09
C ALA A 76 -4.73 8.81 2.04
N GLY A 77 -4.96 8.89 3.36
CA GLY A 77 -3.91 8.80 4.37
C GLY A 77 -3.20 7.45 4.35
N HIS A 78 -3.95 6.34 4.38
CA HIS A 78 -3.37 5.00 4.33
C HIS A 78 -2.59 4.72 3.03
N LEU A 79 -3.02 5.27 1.89
CA LEU A 79 -2.24 5.20 0.65
C LEU A 79 -0.93 5.99 0.74
N ALA A 80 -0.95 7.14 1.41
CA ALA A 80 0.26 7.90 1.67
C ALA A 80 1.21 7.12 2.57
N ASP A 81 0.71 6.52 3.66
CA ASP A 81 1.54 5.72 4.56
C ASP A 81 2.17 4.53 3.83
N VAL A 82 1.39 3.81 3.01
CA VAL A 82 1.93 2.74 2.15
C VAL A 82 3.00 3.29 1.21
N ALA A 83 2.80 4.46 0.59
CA ALA A 83 3.83 5.08 -0.24
C ALA A 83 5.12 5.33 0.54
N PHE A 84 5.05 5.79 1.79
CA PHE A 84 6.23 5.99 2.64
C PHE A 84 6.94 4.67 2.95
N ASP A 85 6.19 3.64 3.30
CA ASP A 85 6.74 2.34 3.74
C ASP A 85 7.22 1.46 2.59
N LEU A 86 6.77 1.74 1.36
CA LEU A 86 6.99 0.89 0.19
C LEU A 86 8.47 0.47 -0.02
N PRO A 87 9.48 1.35 0.10
CA PRO A 87 10.87 0.95 -0.06
C PRO A 87 11.31 -0.08 0.98
N SER A 88 10.87 0.06 2.23
CA SER A 88 11.16 -0.90 3.30
C SER A 88 10.44 -2.23 3.10
N LEU A 89 9.24 -2.22 2.51
CA LEU A 89 8.49 -3.44 2.19
C LEU A 89 9.06 -4.22 0.99
N LEU A 90 9.76 -3.52 0.10
CA LEU A 90 10.42 -4.11 -1.07
C LEU A 90 11.87 -4.50 -0.82
N ALA A 91 12.48 -3.97 0.25
CA ALA A 91 13.82 -4.33 0.62
C ALA A 91 13.89 -5.87 0.81
N PRO A 92 14.92 -6.53 0.24
CA PRO A 92 15.13 -7.94 0.50
C PRO A 92 15.23 -8.13 2.01
N CYS A 93 14.48 -9.10 2.55
CA CYS A 93 14.54 -9.45 3.96
C CYS A 93 16.01 -9.79 4.27
N GLU A 94 16.73 -8.90 4.96
CA GLU A 94 18.05 -9.25 5.48
C GLU A 94 17.86 -10.51 6.33
N PRO A 95 18.64 -11.58 6.09
CA PRO A 95 18.57 -12.74 6.95
C PRO A 95 18.85 -12.26 8.37
N ALA A 96 17.93 -12.55 9.30
CA ALA A 96 18.13 -12.28 10.71
C ALA A 96 19.48 -12.85 11.10
N ASP A 97 20.39 -11.96 11.53
CA ASP A 97 21.73 -12.31 11.98
C ASP A 97 21.58 -13.49 12.97
N PRO A 98 22.22 -14.65 12.73
CA PRO A 98 22.20 -15.71 13.73
C PRO A 98 22.98 -15.18 14.92
N ALA A 99 22.25 -14.75 15.95
CA ALA A 99 22.84 -14.31 17.21
C ALA A 99 23.80 -15.39 17.72
N GLU A 100 25.07 -14.99 17.90
CA GLU A 100 26.12 -15.73 18.61
C GLU A 100 25.76 -16.00 20.08
#